data_AF-A0AAV5IUE6-F1
#
_entry.id   AF-A0AAV5IUE6-F1
#
_cell.length_a   1.000
_cell.length_b   1.000
_cell.length_c   1.000
_cell.angle_alpha   90.00
_cell.angle_beta   90.00
_cell.angle_gamma   90.00
#
_symmetry.space_group_name_H-M   'P 1'
#
loop_
_entity.id
_entity.type
_entity.pdbx_description
1 polymer ?
#
loop_
_entity_poly.entity_id
_entity_poly.type
_entity_poly.pdbx_seq_one_letter_code
_entity_poly.pdbx_strand_id
1 'polypeptide(L)'
;MARMVAQHARWIRHPYALSRAINKIQKARKALSVSNGKFLQDDGIAKFTGLPLAKIKSASKFMRIVGSVDEKVGDCSGAKYLEVLPDTSIKTPEEMVLRQHMMKDIHDMLNGLGSRERQVMILRYRLKDFQPMSLNT
;
A
#
# COMPACT_ATOMS: atom_id res chain seq x y z
N MET A 1 -13.83 14.72 -26.28
CA MET A 1 -13.37 13.31 -26.33
C MET A 1 -12.10 13.04 -25.52
N ALA A 2 -10.95 13.68 -25.78
CA ALA A 2 -9.68 13.34 -25.12
C ALA A 2 -9.67 13.43 -23.57
N ARG A 3 -10.38 14.39 -22.97
CA ARG A 3 -10.48 14.52 -21.51
C ARG A 3 -11.28 13.40 -20.86
N MET A 4 -12.35 12.94 -21.51
CA MET A 4 -13.24 11.91 -20.97
C MET A 4 -12.54 10.55 -20.96
N VAL A 5 -11.88 10.18 -22.07
CA VAL A 5 -11.05 8.97 -22.17
C VAL A 5 -9.92 9.01 -21.13
N ALA A 6 -9.21 10.12 -21.00
CA ALA A 6 -8.12 10.25 -20.02
C ALA A 6 -8.56 10.06 -18.56
N GLN A 7 -9.83 10.34 -18.23
CA GLN A 7 -10.35 10.17 -16.87
C GLN A 7 -10.91 8.78 -16.58
N HIS A 8 -11.35 8.03 -17.60
CA HIS A 8 -12.08 6.77 -17.42
C HIS A 8 -11.36 5.53 -17.98
N ALA A 9 -10.31 5.70 -18.79
CA ALA A 9 -9.62 4.58 -19.43
C ALA A 9 -8.68 3.78 -18.51
N ARG A 10 -8.58 4.13 -17.22
CA ARG A 10 -7.65 3.52 -16.27
C ARG A 10 -8.43 3.00 -15.06
N TRP A 11 -8.10 1.79 -14.63
CA TRP A 11 -8.62 1.18 -13.40
C TRP A 11 -8.39 2.07 -12.18
N ILE A 12 -7.19 2.65 -12.07
CA ILE A 12 -6.87 3.67 -11.06
C ILE A 12 -6.98 5.05 -11.71
N ARG A 13 -7.92 5.85 -11.21
CA ARG A 13 -8.15 7.21 -11.71
C ARG A 13 -7.02 8.15 -11.24
N HIS A 14 -6.51 8.95 -12.17
CA HIS A 14 -5.52 9.98 -11.89
C HIS A 14 -5.96 11.34 -12.45
N PRO A 15 -5.49 12.47 -11.87
CA PRO A 15 -5.84 13.80 -12.36
C PRO A 15 -5.41 14.04 -13.82
N TYR A 16 -6.18 14.85 -14.54
CA TYR A 16 -5.91 15.16 -15.95
C TYR A 16 -4.52 15.78 -16.18
N ALA A 17 -4.07 16.66 -15.28
CA ALA A 17 -2.73 17.27 -15.35
C ALA A 17 -1.60 16.23 -15.32
N LEU A 18 -1.79 15.14 -14.56
CA LEU A 18 -0.83 14.04 -14.48
C LEU A 18 -0.81 13.21 -15.77
N SER A 19 -1.98 12.92 -16.35
CA SER A 19 -2.08 12.26 -17.67
C SER A 19 -1.38 13.07 -18.77
N ARG A 20 -1.55 14.40 -18.78
CA ARG A 20 -0.85 15.30 -19.72
C ARG A 20 0.67 15.24 -19.55
N ALA A 21 1.16 15.19 -18.32
CA ALA A 21 2.60 15.06 -18.03
C ALA A 21 3.16 13.70 -18.47
N ILE A 22 2.44 12.60 -18.18
CA ILE A 22 2.82 11.24 -18.61
C ILE A 22 2.91 11.17 -20.14
N ASN A 23 1.93 11.71 -20.87
CA ASN A 23 1.95 11.72 -22.32
C ASN A 23 3.12 12.54 -22.90
N LYS A 24 3.48 13.67 -22.28
CA LYS A 24 4.68 14.44 -22.66
C LYS A 24 5.96 13.64 -22.45
N ILE A 25 6.09 12.96 -21.30
CA ILE A 25 7.24 12.12 -20.97
C ILE A 25 7.36 10.95 -21.96
N GLN A 26 6.25 10.28 -22.30
CA GLN A 26 6.26 9.18 -23.28
C GLN A 26 6.65 9.66 -24.68
N LYS A 27 6.12 10.81 -25.13
CA LYS A 27 6.51 11.39 -26.43
C LYS A 27 7.99 11.74 -26.48
N ALA A 28 8.51 12.37 -25.42
CA ALA A 28 9.94 12.66 -25.30
C ALA A 28 10.78 11.39 -25.32
N ARG A 29 10.40 10.36 -24.54
CA ARG A 29 11.12 9.08 -24.50
C ARG A 29 11.15 8.40 -25.88
N LYS A 30 10.05 8.44 -26.64
CA LYS A 30 10.02 7.94 -28.03
C LYS A 30 10.92 8.76 -28.96
N ALA A 31 10.81 10.09 -28.93
CA ALA A 31 11.62 10.96 -29.79
C ALA A 31 13.12 10.78 -29.54
N LEU A 32 13.52 10.73 -28.26
CA LEU A 32 14.91 10.53 -27.84
C LEU A 32 15.42 9.11 -28.14
N SER A 33 14.55 8.10 -28.05
CA SER A 33 14.90 6.73 -28.44
C SER A 33 15.17 6.62 -29.94
N VAL A 34 14.44 7.37 -30.77
CA VAL A 34 14.64 7.40 -32.22
C VAL A 34 15.91 8.17 -32.59
N SER A 35 16.16 9.32 -31.95
CA SER A 35 17.32 10.15 -32.28
C SER A 35 18.65 9.59 -31.79
N ASN A 36 18.68 9.00 -30.60
CA ASN A 36 19.94 8.62 -29.93
C ASN A 36 20.22 7.10 -29.97
N GLY A 37 19.31 6.30 -30.53
CA GLY A 37 19.43 4.83 -30.61
C GLY A 37 19.48 4.11 -29.24
N LYS A 38 19.33 4.83 -28.13
CA LYS A 38 19.38 4.33 -26.76
C LYS A 38 18.31 5.00 -25.90
N PHE A 39 17.80 4.27 -24.91
CA PHE A 39 16.93 4.84 -23.88
C PHE A 39 17.72 5.82 -23.01
N LEU A 40 17.38 7.11 -23.08
CA LEU A 40 17.98 8.12 -22.21
C LEU A 40 17.41 8.04 -20.79
N GLN A 41 18.28 8.28 -19.80
CA GLN A 41 17.91 8.38 -18.40
C GLN A 41 16.97 9.56 -18.15
N ASP A 42 16.30 9.56 -16.99
CA ASP A 42 15.31 10.57 -16.60
C ASP A 42 15.84 12.01 -16.68
N ASP A 43 17.15 12.21 -16.51
CA ASP A 43 17.82 13.52 -16.66
C ASP A 43 17.78 14.05 -18.10
N GLY A 44 17.94 13.17 -19.09
CA GLY A 44 17.84 13.53 -20.51
C GLY A 44 16.40 13.91 -20.89
N ILE A 45 15.43 13.19 -20.31
CA ILE A 45 14.00 13.49 -20.49
C ILE A 45 13.64 14.82 -19.82
N ALA A 46 14.22 15.13 -18.64
CA ALA A 46 14.04 16.40 -17.94
C ALA A 46 14.48 17.59 -18.80
N LYS A 47 15.69 17.50 -19.38
CA LYS A 47 16.23 18.54 -20.27
C LYS A 47 15.36 18.75 -21.51
N PHE A 48 14.87 17.67 -22.11
CA PHE A 48 14.02 17.76 -23.32
C PHE A 48 12.61 18.28 -23.03
N THR A 49 12.02 17.92 -21.88
CA THR A 49 10.63 18.28 -21.55
C THR A 49 10.48 19.54 -20.72
N GLY A 50 11.57 20.05 -20.14
CA GLY A 50 11.58 21.17 -19.19
C GLY A 50 10.90 20.84 -17.85
N LEU A 51 10.65 19.56 -17.56
CA LEU A 51 10.02 19.13 -16.31
C LEU A 51 11.09 18.83 -15.25
N PRO A 52 10.84 19.16 -13.97
CA PRO A 52 11.77 18.83 -12.91
C PRO A 52 11.86 17.30 -12.73
N LEU A 53 13.08 16.82 -12.43
CA LEU A 53 13.37 15.40 -12.29
C LEU A 53 12.45 14.70 -11.27
N ALA A 54 12.16 15.36 -10.16
CA ALA A 54 11.25 14.85 -9.12
C ALA A 54 9.85 14.54 -9.68
N LYS A 55 9.35 15.37 -10.61
CA LYS A 55 8.05 15.21 -11.25
C LYS A 55 8.06 14.09 -12.29
N ILE A 56 9.19 13.85 -12.95
CA ILE A 56 9.35 12.72 -13.88
C ILE A 56 9.38 11.40 -13.10
N LYS A 57 10.16 11.35 -12.01
CA LYS A 57 10.23 10.17 -11.13
C LYS A 57 8.86 9.83 -10.52
N SER A 58 8.12 10.82 -10.04
CA SER A 58 6.78 10.58 -9.51
C SER A 58 5.80 10.15 -10.61
N ALA A 59 5.79 10.82 -11.76
CA ALA A 59 4.96 10.44 -12.90
C ALA A 59 5.26 9.02 -13.39
N SER A 60 6.52 8.59 -13.37
CA SER A 60 6.95 7.25 -13.78
C SER A 60 6.33 6.15 -12.92
N LYS A 61 6.18 6.37 -11.60
CA LYS A 61 5.48 5.42 -10.72
C LYS A 61 4.03 5.20 -11.13
N PHE A 62 3.35 6.26 -11.56
CA PHE A 62 1.97 6.21 -12.03
C PHE A 62 1.82 5.70 -13.46
N MET A 63 2.91 5.48 -14.20
CA MET A 63 2.84 4.91 -15.54
C MET A 63 2.54 3.40 -15.53
N ARG A 64 2.76 2.71 -14.40
CA ARG A 64 2.48 1.27 -14.26
C ARG A 64 1.01 0.98 -14.55
N ILE A 65 0.77 -0.10 -15.29
CA ILE A 65 -0.57 -0.62 -15.59
C ILE A 65 -0.88 -1.67 -14.53
N VAL A 66 -2.12 -1.70 -14.06
CA VAL A 66 -2.60 -2.74 -13.14
C VAL A 66 -2.63 -4.06 -13.91
N GLY A 67 -1.87 -5.05 -13.44
CA GLY A 67 -1.86 -6.40 -14.01
C GLY A 67 -3.12 -7.17 -13.66
N SER A 68 -3.39 -8.25 -14.40
CA SER A 68 -4.52 -9.12 -14.09
C SER A 68 -4.14 -10.11 -12.99
N VAL A 69 -5.03 -10.27 -12.02
CA VAL A 69 -4.86 -11.25 -10.93
C VAL A 69 -5.08 -12.69 -11.42
N ASP A 70 -5.78 -12.86 -12.55
CA ASP A 70 -5.99 -14.14 -13.22
C ASP A 70 -4.84 -14.55 -14.16
N GLU A 71 -3.84 -13.69 -14.33
CA GLU A 71 -2.68 -14.00 -15.16
C GLU A 71 -1.87 -15.14 -14.53
N LYS A 72 -1.40 -16.06 -15.38
CA LYS A 72 -0.58 -17.20 -14.95
C LYS A 72 0.81 -16.72 -14.53
N VAL A 73 1.34 -17.34 -13.49
CA VAL A 73 2.63 -17.06 -12.88
C VAL A 73 3.57 -18.23 -13.18
N GLY A 74 4.66 -17.93 -13.89
CA GLY A 74 5.68 -18.91 -14.25
C GLY A 74 5.22 -19.92 -15.31
N ASP A 75 6.19 -20.69 -15.83
CA ASP A 75 5.97 -21.55 -16.99
C ASP A 75 5.49 -22.98 -16.62
N CYS A 76 5.76 -23.45 -15.39
CA CYS A 76 5.64 -24.87 -15.05
C CYS A 76 4.38 -25.25 -14.25
N SER A 77 3.85 -24.38 -13.39
CA SER A 77 2.75 -24.75 -12.48
C SER A 77 1.38 -24.28 -12.95
N GLY A 78 1.31 -23.38 -13.95
CA GLY A 78 0.05 -22.78 -14.41
C GLY A 78 -0.71 -22.00 -13.33
N ALA A 79 -0.08 -21.76 -12.17
CA ALA A 79 -0.68 -21.10 -11.02
C ALA A 79 -1.01 -19.64 -11.36
N LYS A 80 -2.09 -19.10 -10.79
CA LYS A 80 -2.46 -17.68 -10.98
C LYS A 80 -1.84 -16.79 -9.92
N TYR A 81 -1.76 -15.48 -10.18
CA TYR A 81 -1.33 -14.51 -9.15
C TYR A 81 -2.19 -14.57 -7.88
N LEU A 82 -3.50 -14.80 -8.03
CA LEU A 82 -4.42 -14.95 -6.88
C LEU A 82 -4.03 -16.10 -5.95
N GLU A 83 -3.50 -17.19 -6.50
CA GLU A 83 -3.21 -18.42 -5.76
C GLU A 83 -1.90 -18.34 -4.97
N VAL A 84 -1.01 -17.42 -5.35
CA VAL A 84 0.31 -17.26 -4.74
C VAL A 84 0.35 -16.13 -3.71
N LEU A 85 -0.57 -15.15 -3.81
CA LEU A 85 -0.54 -13.97 -2.95
C LEU A 85 -1.05 -14.33 -1.54
N PRO A 86 -0.21 -14.20 -0.48
CA PRO A 86 -0.65 -14.47 0.88
C PRO A 86 -1.60 -13.38 1.37
N ASP A 87 -2.62 -13.77 2.14
CA ASP A 87 -3.50 -12.84 2.82
C ASP A 87 -2.83 -12.28 4.09
N THR A 88 -2.47 -10.99 4.06
CA THR A 88 -1.86 -10.29 5.19
C THR A 88 -2.86 -9.79 6.24
N SER A 89 -4.17 -9.94 5.98
CA SER A 89 -5.22 -9.51 6.92
C SER A 89 -5.47 -10.54 8.03
N ILE A 90 -5.16 -11.80 7.75
CA ILE A 90 -5.37 -12.92 8.66
C ILE A 90 -4.12 -13.08 9.52
N LYS A 91 -4.29 -13.04 10.85
CA LYS A 91 -3.22 -13.34 11.80
C LYS A 91 -2.87 -14.81 11.72
N THR A 92 -1.59 -15.12 11.88
CA THR A 92 -1.15 -16.52 11.90
C THR A 92 -1.72 -17.23 13.14
N PRO A 93 -1.94 -18.55 13.07
CA PRO A 93 -2.40 -19.32 14.23
C PRO A 93 -1.45 -19.17 15.42
N GLU A 94 -0.14 -19.08 15.17
CA GLU A 94 0.88 -18.81 16.20
C GLU A 94 0.67 -17.46 16.88
N GLU A 95 0.45 -16.38 16.12
CA GLU A 95 0.15 -15.06 16.67
C GLU A 95 -1.15 -15.05 17.49
N MET A 96 -2.16 -15.79 17.04
CA MET A 96 -3.43 -15.91 17.77
C MET A 96 -3.26 -16.61 19.11
N VAL A 97 -2.55 -17.75 19.13
CA VAL A 97 -2.27 -18.52 20.35
C VAL A 97 -1.41 -17.69 21.30
N LEU A 98 -0.35 -17.04 20.80
CA LEU A 98 0.50 -16.16 21.59
C LEU A 98 -0.33 -15.05 22.25
N ARG A 99 -1.21 -14.38 21.48
CA ARG A 99 -2.09 -13.33 22.02
C ARG A 99 -3.03 -13.87 23.10
N GLN A 100 -3.58 -15.06 22.93
CA GLN A 100 -4.44 -15.70 23.93
C GLN A 100 -3.67 -16.01 25.22
N HIS A 101 -2.46 -16.56 25.11
CA HIS A 101 -1.58 -16.80 26.25
C HIS A 101 -1.24 -15.50 26.98
N MET A 102 -0.85 -14.45 26.26
CA MET A 102 -0.56 -13.14 26.86
C MET A 102 -1.77 -12.58 27.61
N MET A 103 -2.99 -12.71 27.07
CA MET A 103 -4.21 -12.28 27.75
C MET A 103 -4.48 -13.08 29.04
N LYS A 104 -4.21 -14.39 29.01
CA LYS A 104 -4.35 -15.26 30.18
C LYS A 104 -3.35 -14.89 31.27
N ASP A 105 -2.08 -14.70 30.92
CA ASP A 105 -1.03 -14.33 31.86
C ASP A 105 -1.33 -12.99 32.54
N ILE A 106 -1.84 -12.02 31.78
CA ILE A 106 -2.32 -10.73 32.32
C ILE A 106 -3.48 -10.96 33.31
N HIS A 107 -4.43 -11.84 32.98
CA HIS A 107 -5.55 -12.14 33.86
C HIS A 107 -5.11 -12.83 35.16
N ASP A 108 -4.14 -13.73 35.08
CA ASP A 108 -3.56 -14.43 36.23
C ASP A 108 -2.77 -13.46 37.12
N MET A 109 -2.00 -12.54 36.54
CA MET A 109 -1.37 -11.45 37.29
C MET A 109 -2.41 -10.58 37.99
N LEU A 110 -3.50 -10.21 37.31
CA LEU A 110 -4.59 -9.42 37.89
C LEU A 110 -5.33 -10.12 39.03
N ASN A 111 -5.37 -11.46 39.05
CA ASN A 111 -5.95 -12.23 40.16
C ASN A 111 -5.14 -12.06 41.46
N GLY A 112 -3.84 -11.75 41.36
CA GLY A 112 -2.98 -11.51 42.53
C GLY A 112 -3.13 -10.12 43.15
N LEU A 113 -3.82 -9.18 42.50
CA LEU A 113 -4.06 -7.83 43.04
C LEU A 113 -5.32 -7.77 43.91
N GLY A 114 -5.36 -6.80 44.82
CA GLY A 114 -6.58 -6.48 45.57
C GLY A 114 -7.75 -6.09 44.66
N SER A 115 -8.98 -6.35 45.08
CA SER A 115 -10.19 -6.13 44.27
C SER A 115 -10.30 -4.71 43.70
N ARG A 116 -9.91 -3.70 44.48
CA ARG A 116 -9.93 -2.28 44.08
C ARG A 116 -8.86 -1.95 43.02
N GLU A 117 -7.64 -2.46 43.20
CA GLU A 117 -6.52 -2.24 42.26
C GLU A 117 -6.77 -2.93 40.92
N ARG A 118 -7.31 -4.15 40.97
CA ARG A 118 -7.74 -4.90 39.80
C ARG A 118 -8.81 -4.15 39.00
N GLN A 119 -9.82 -3.59 39.67
CA GLN A 119 -10.88 -2.82 39.02
C GLN A 119 -10.31 -1.60 38.28
N VAL A 120 -9.39 -0.86 38.92
CA VAL A 120 -8.72 0.31 38.32
C VAL A 120 -7.90 -0.09 37.09
N MET A 121 -7.15 -1.20 37.17
CA MET A 121 -6.36 -1.72 36.04
C MET A 121 -7.23 -2.11 34.84
N ILE A 122 -8.34 -2.82 35.07
CA ILE A 122 -9.27 -3.25 34.02
C ILE A 122 -9.89 -2.04 33.31
N LEU A 123 -10.37 -1.05 34.08
CA LEU A 123 -11.00 0.16 33.55
C LEU A 123 -10.03 1.07 32.80
N ARG A 124 -8.78 1.18 33.26
CA ARG A 124 -7.76 2.04 32.63
C ARG A 124 -7.24 1.48 31.32
N TYR A 125 -6.96 0.17 31.27
CA TYR A 125 -6.32 -0.47 30.11
C TYR A 125 -7.29 -1.20 29.19
N ARG A 126 -8.61 -1.11 29.44
CA ARG A 126 -9.65 -1.76 28.64
C ARG A 126 -9.41 -3.28 28.49
N LEU A 127 -9.00 -3.92 29.59
CA LEU A 127 -8.75 -5.36 29.62
C LEU A 127 -10.04 -6.20 29.57
N LYS A 128 -11.19 -5.53 29.49
CA LYS A 128 -12.53 -6.04 29.24
C LYS A 128 -13.26 -4.98 28.39
N ASP A 129 -14.36 -5.31 27.72
CA ASP A 129 -15.07 -4.51 26.70
C ASP A 129 -15.60 -3.11 27.12
N PHE A 130 -15.11 -2.55 28.23
CA PHE A 130 -15.45 -1.23 28.73
C PHE A 130 -14.66 -0.11 28.01
N GLN A 131 -15.29 1.06 27.93
CA GLN A 131 -14.68 2.32 27.51
C GLN A 131 -13.60 2.74 28.54
N PRO A 132 -12.48 3.35 28.11
CA PRO A 132 -11.42 3.75 29.04
C PRO A 132 -11.92 4.87 29.96
N MET A 133 -11.79 4.69 31.27
CA MET A 133 -12.03 5.75 32.25
C MET A 133 -10.71 6.45 32.59
N SER A 134 -10.69 7.79 32.48
CA SER A 134 -9.58 8.61 32.94
C SER A 134 -9.53 8.66 34.46
N LEU A 135 -8.35 8.86 35.05
CA LEU A 135 -8.09 8.91 36.50
C LEU A 135 -8.85 10.01 37.29
N ASN A 136 -9.65 10.86 36.62
CA ASN A 136 -10.29 12.04 37.20
C ASN A 136 -11.79 11.85 37.52
N THR A 137 -12.29 10.62 37.46
CA THR A 137 -13.69 10.25 37.79
C THR A 137 -13.70 9.08 38.75
#